data_AF-A0A377AJ29-F1
#
_entry.id   AF-A0A377AJ29-F1
#
_cell.length_a   1.000
_cell.length_b   1.000
_cell.length_c   1.000
_cell.angle_alpha   90.00
_cell.angle_beta   90.00
_cell.angle_gamma   90.00
#
_symmetry.space_group_name_H-M   'P 1'
#
loop_
_entity.id
_entity.type
_entity.pdbx_description
1 polymer ?
#
loop_
_entity_poly.entity_id
_entity_poly.type
_entity_poly.pdbx_seq_one_letter_code
_entity_poly.pdbx_strand_id
1 'polypeptide(L)'
;MTVRCKGSFGVDRSDRDPQHARAAFSDFSKLVRGYPNSQYTTDATKRLVFLKDRLAKYEYSVAEYYTERGAWVAVVNRVEGMLRDYPDTQATRDALPLMENAIPSDADECAS
;
A
#
# COMPACT_ATOMS: atom_id res chain seq x y z
N MET A 1 13.92 -28.28 28.42
CA MET A 1 13.90 -27.80 27.02
C MET A 1 12.44 -27.72 26.58
N THR A 2 11.82 -26.55 26.72
CA THR A 2 10.40 -26.36 26.38
C THR A 2 10.33 -25.74 25.00
N VAL A 3 9.91 -26.53 24.01
CA VAL A 3 9.75 -26.06 22.63
C VAL A 3 8.52 -25.16 22.57
N ARG A 4 8.75 -23.87 22.31
CA ARG A 4 7.71 -22.88 22.07
C ARG A 4 7.15 -23.13 20.67
N CYS A 5 6.08 -23.91 20.55
CA CYS A 5 5.27 -23.96 19.34
C CYS A 5 4.72 -22.56 19.06
N LYS A 6 5.37 -21.85 18.14
CA LYS A 6 4.89 -20.58 17.60
C LYS A 6 3.67 -20.94 16.74
N GLY A 7 2.48 -20.69 17.28
CA GLY A 7 1.22 -20.94 16.59
C GLY A 7 1.25 -20.36 15.18
N SER A 8 1.03 -21.23 14.21
CA SER A 8 0.98 -20.94 12.78
C SER A 8 -0.28 -20.16 12.40
N PHE A 9 -0.46 -18.94 12.90
CA PHE A 9 -1.51 -18.01 12.47
C PHE A 9 -1.04 -16.56 12.61
N GLY A 10 0.05 -16.25 11.91
CA GLY A 10 0.57 -14.89 11.73
C GLY A 10 0.80 -14.58 10.26
N VAL A 11 -0.09 -15.04 9.37
CA VAL A 11 -0.04 -14.63 7.97
C VAL A 11 -0.61 -13.22 7.93
N ASP A 12 0.27 -12.22 7.91
CA ASP A 12 -0.12 -10.89 7.48
C ASP A 12 -0.66 -11.01 6.05
N ARG A 13 -1.99 -10.95 5.92
CA ARG A 13 -2.69 -11.11 4.63
C ARG A 13 -2.46 -9.91 3.71
N SER A 14 -1.65 -8.94 4.13
CA SER A 14 -1.20 -7.82 3.31
C SER A 14 -0.27 -8.29 2.18
N ASP A 15 0.47 -9.40 2.36
CA ASP A 15 1.31 -9.98 1.30
C ASP A 15 0.54 -10.75 0.21
N ARG A 16 -0.76 -11.01 0.40
CA ARG A 16 -1.56 -11.74 -0.60
C ARG A 16 -1.98 -10.83 -1.75
N ASP A 17 -1.67 -11.28 -2.96
CA ASP A 17 -2.00 -10.70 -4.27
C ASP A 17 -3.18 -9.70 -4.22
N PRO A 18 -2.94 -8.39 -4.40
CA PRO A 18 -3.97 -7.37 -4.29
C PRO A 18 -4.93 -7.36 -5.49
N GLN A 19 -4.81 -8.29 -6.44
CA GLN A 19 -5.64 -8.35 -7.64
C GLN A 19 -7.13 -8.39 -7.31
N HIS A 20 -7.53 -9.23 -6.34
CA HIS A 20 -8.93 -9.30 -5.91
C HIS A 20 -9.39 -8.01 -5.21
N ALA A 21 -8.49 -7.34 -4.49
CA ALA A 21 -8.79 -6.06 -3.84
C ALA A 21 -8.99 -4.95 -4.88
N ARG A 22 -8.17 -4.91 -5.93
CA ARG A 22 -8.34 -3.98 -7.06
C ARG A 22 -9.63 -4.24 -7.84
N ALA A 23 -9.95 -5.51 -8.09
CA ALA A 23 -11.22 -5.88 -8.74
C ALA A 23 -12.42 -5.42 -7.91
N ALA A 24 -12.43 -5.73 -6.61
CA ALA A 24 -13.47 -5.28 -5.69
C ALA A 24 -13.59 -3.75 -5.64
N PHE A 25 -12.46 -3.04 -5.62
CA PHE A 25 -12.44 -1.57 -5.65
C PHE A 25 -13.08 -1.01 -6.92
N SER A 26 -12.80 -1.62 -8.08
CA SER A 26 -13.41 -1.24 -9.36
C SER A 26 -14.93 -1.47 -9.34
N ASP A 27 -15.39 -2.60 -8.82
CA ASP A 27 -16.81 -2.94 -8.80
C ASP A 27 -17.61 -2.08 -7.81
N PHE A 28 -17.08 -1.83 -6.61
CA PHE A 28 -17.70 -0.89 -5.68
C PHE A 28 -17.69 0.55 -6.22
N SER A 29 -16.65 0.95 -6.95
CA SER A 29 -16.59 2.27 -7.58
C SER A 29 -17.67 2.43 -8.65
N LYS A 30 -17.93 1.39 -9.46
CA LYS A 30 -19.03 1.38 -10.44
C LYS A 30 -20.39 1.45 -9.74
N LEU A 31 -20.58 0.71 -8.65
CA LEU A 31 -21.83 0.72 -7.87
C LEU A 31 -22.14 2.11 -7.32
N VAL A 32 -21.17 2.75 -6.66
CA VAL A 32 -21.35 4.08 -6.05
C VAL A 32 -21.58 5.16 -7.11
N ARG A 33 -20.89 5.07 -8.27
CA ARG A 33 -21.07 6.02 -9.38
C ARG A 33 -22.39 5.83 -10.13
N GLY A 34 -22.81 4.58 -10.35
CA GLY A 34 -24.02 4.25 -11.10
C GLY A 34 -25.31 4.39 -10.29
N TYR A 35 -25.27 4.07 -9.00
CA TYR A 35 -26.45 4.02 -8.14
C TYR A 35 -26.24 4.77 -6.82
N PRO A 36 -26.11 6.11 -6.84
CA PRO A 36 -25.80 6.89 -5.64
C PRO A 36 -26.87 6.79 -4.54
N ASN A 37 -28.14 6.58 -4.90
CA ASN A 37 -29.26 6.53 -3.96
C ASN A 37 -29.63 5.11 -3.49
N SER A 38 -28.80 4.12 -3.79
CA SER A 38 -29.05 2.73 -3.38
C SER A 38 -28.78 2.53 -1.88
N GLN A 39 -29.51 1.60 -1.27
CA GLN A 39 -29.28 1.19 0.12
C GLN A 39 -27.84 0.69 0.37
N TYR A 40 -27.20 0.16 -0.67
CA TYR A 40 -25.85 -0.43 -0.57
C TYR A 40 -24.73 0.62 -0.67
N THR A 41 -25.02 1.86 -1.07
CA THR A 41 -24.00 2.89 -1.35
C THR A 41 -23.22 3.26 -0.09
N THR A 42 -23.89 3.34 1.05
CA THR A 42 -23.26 3.67 2.33
C THR A 42 -22.27 2.59 2.77
N ASP A 43 -22.60 1.31 2.58
CA ASP A 43 -21.69 0.19 2.89
C ASP A 43 -20.54 0.10 1.87
N ALA A 44 -20.85 0.25 0.58
CA ALA A 44 -19.88 0.24 -0.50
C ALA A 44 -18.81 1.33 -0.32
N THR A 45 -19.22 2.54 0.07
CA THR A 45 -18.28 3.66 0.34
C THR A 45 -17.34 3.33 1.49
N LYS A 46 -17.83 2.73 2.57
CA LYS A 46 -16.97 2.28 3.68
C LYS A 46 -15.98 1.21 3.23
N ARG A 47 -16.42 0.26 2.41
CA ARG A 47 -15.54 -0.78 1.84
C ARG A 47 -14.51 -0.20 0.88
N LEU A 48 -14.85 0.84 0.11
CA LEU A 48 -13.90 1.54 -0.75
C LEU A 48 -12.76 2.16 0.06
N VAL A 49 -13.07 2.85 1.16
CA VAL A 49 -12.05 3.42 2.06
C VAL A 49 -11.15 2.32 2.63
N PHE A 50 -11.74 1.21 3.10
CA PHE A 50 -10.99 0.07 3.61
C PHE A 50 -10.08 -0.57 2.55
N LEU A 51 -10.59 -0.78 1.34
CA LEU A 51 -9.82 -1.35 0.23
C LEU A 51 -8.68 -0.42 -0.19
N LYS A 52 -8.92 0.89 -0.18
CA LYS A 52 -7.90 1.91 -0.49
C LYS A 52 -6.74 1.85 0.51
N ASP A 53 -7.05 1.82 1.81
CA ASP A 53 -6.04 1.67 2.86
C ASP A 53 -5.26 0.35 2.71
N ARG A 54 -5.95 -0.75 2.39
CA ARG A 54 -5.31 -2.04 2.15
C ARG A 54 -4.36 -2.03 0.93
N LEU A 55 -4.74 -1.39 -0.17
CA LEU A 55 -3.89 -1.27 -1.35
C LEU A 55 -2.67 -0.40 -1.08
N ALA A 56 -2.83 0.70 -0.33
CA ALA A 56 -1.72 1.55 0.06
C ALA A 56 -0.73 0.81 0.99
N LYS A 57 -1.23 0.00 1.93
CA LYS A 57 -0.38 -0.85 2.79
C LYS A 57 0.45 -1.87 2.00
N TYR A 58 -0.09 -2.41 0.91
CA TYR A 58 0.65 -3.31 0.03
C TYR A 58 1.80 -2.59 -0.69
N GLU A 59 1.57 -1.39 -1.23
CA GLU A 59 2.65 -0.62 -1.86
C GLU A 59 3.70 -0.19 -0.82
N TYR A 60 3.28 0.12 0.41
CA TYR A 60 4.19 0.41 1.53
C TYR A 60 5.10 -0.79 1.85
N SER A 61 4.56 -2.01 1.98
CA SER A 61 5.39 -3.19 2.26
C SER A 61 6.37 -3.50 1.12
N VAL A 62 5.98 -3.23 -0.13
CA VAL A 62 6.89 -3.31 -1.28
C VAL A 62 8.00 -2.25 -1.19
N ALA A 63 7.68 -1.02 -0.80
CA ALA A 63 8.67 0.04 -0.60
C ALA A 63 9.65 -0.29 0.54
N GLU A 64 9.15 -0.82 1.66
CA GLU A 64 9.96 -1.29 2.79
C GLU A 64 10.92 -2.41 2.34
N TYR A 65 10.41 -3.39 1.60
CA TYR A 65 11.23 -4.48 1.04
C TYR A 65 12.33 -3.99 0.09
N TYR A 66 12.09 -2.96 -0.72
CA TYR A 66 13.14 -2.36 -1.56
C TYR A 66 14.14 -1.53 -0.74
N THR A 67 13.68 -0.91 0.34
CA THR A 67 14.54 -0.16 1.27
C THR A 67 15.53 -1.10 1.97
N GLU A 68 15.08 -2.27 2.45
CA GLU A 68 15.95 -3.29 3.05
C GLU A 68 17.03 -3.82 2.10
N ARG A 69 16.77 -3.75 0.78
CA ARG A 69 17.69 -4.20 -0.27
C ARG A 69 18.61 -3.10 -0.80
N GLY A 70 18.42 -1.85 -0.36
CA GLY A 70 19.16 -0.69 -0.87
C GLY A 70 18.80 -0.30 -2.31
N ALA A 71 17.59 -0.64 -2.77
CA ALA A 71 17.12 -0.28 -4.12
C ALA A 71 16.37 1.06 -4.10
N TRP A 72 17.09 2.15 -3.87
CA TRP A 72 16.53 3.48 -3.61
C TRP A 72 15.66 4.05 -4.75
N VAL A 73 16.10 3.88 -6.00
CA VAL A 73 15.31 4.28 -7.18
C VAL A 73 13.95 3.57 -7.23
N ALA A 74 13.88 2.30 -6.82
CA ALA A 74 12.62 1.57 -6.76
C ALA A 74 11.71 2.09 -5.64
N VAL A 75 12.28 2.46 -4.49
CA VAL A 75 11.54 3.08 -3.37
C VAL A 75 10.90 4.38 -3.83
N VAL A 76 11.66 5.29 -4.46
CA VAL A 76 11.14 6.57 -4.96
C VAL A 76 9.98 6.36 -5.94
N ASN A 77 10.15 5.50 -6.93
CA ASN A 77 9.10 5.19 -7.91
C ASN A 77 7.82 4.63 -7.25
N ARG A 78 7.98 3.83 -6.19
CA ARG A 78 6.84 3.26 -5.44
C ARG A 78 6.11 4.33 -4.63
N VAL A 79 6.84 5.13 -3.87
CA VAL A 79 6.25 6.20 -3.05
C VAL A 79 5.60 7.28 -3.91
N GLU A 80 6.19 7.61 -5.07
CA GLU A 80 5.58 8.51 -6.04
C GLU A 80 4.24 7.95 -6.57
N GLY A 81 4.20 6.66 -6.89
CA GLY A 81 2.95 5.97 -7.25
C GLY A 81 1.89 6.04 -6.14
N MET A 82 2.30 5.85 -4.89
CA MET A 82 1.40 5.99 -3.73
C MET A 82 0.87 7.41 -3.55
N LEU A 83 1.69 8.43 -3.79
CA LEU A 83 1.27 9.83 -3.74
C LEU A 83 0.26 10.18 -4.83
N ARG A 84 0.41 9.60 -6.03
CA ARG A 84 -0.52 9.81 -7.13
C ARG A 84 -1.85 9.10 -6.91
N ASP A 85 -1.80 7.85 -6.48
CA ASP A 85 -2.97 6.97 -6.46
C ASP A 85 -3.71 7.01 -5.09
N TYR A 86 -2.98 7.22 -3.99
CA TYR A 86 -3.47 7.12 -2.61
C TYR A 86 -2.95 8.22 -1.65
N PRO A 87 -3.06 9.53 -1.97
CA PRO A 87 -2.45 10.63 -1.19
C PRO A 87 -3.00 10.80 0.24
N ASP A 88 -4.23 10.37 0.47
CA ASP A 88 -5.02 10.53 1.70
C ASP A 88 -4.87 9.37 2.70
N THR A 89 -4.12 8.32 2.36
CA THR A 89 -3.96 7.16 3.24
C THR A 89 -2.82 7.34 4.25
N GLN A 90 -2.93 6.66 5.40
CA GLN A 90 -1.89 6.70 6.42
C GLN A 90 -0.59 6.05 5.92
N ALA A 91 -0.69 4.94 5.18
CA ALA A 91 0.46 4.25 4.61
C ALA A 91 1.31 5.15 3.70
N THR A 92 0.68 6.07 2.94
CA THR A 92 1.42 7.05 2.12
C THR A 92 2.20 8.04 2.99
N ARG A 93 1.66 8.46 4.14
CA ARG A 93 2.38 9.33 5.08
C ARG A 93 3.58 8.61 5.69
N ASP A 94 3.40 7.35 6.03
CA ASP A 94 4.47 6.51 6.60
C ASP A 94 5.55 6.17 5.55
N ALA A 95 5.20 6.19 4.25
CA ALA A 95 6.12 5.97 3.14
C ALA A 95 7.03 7.18 2.83
N LEU A 96 6.60 8.40 3.15
CA LEU A 96 7.37 9.63 2.93
C LEU A 96 8.80 9.59 3.51
N PRO A 97 9.04 9.17 4.77
CA PRO A 97 10.40 9.07 5.30
C PRO A 97 11.25 8.01 4.57
N LEU A 98 10.65 6.96 3.99
CA LEU A 98 11.40 6.00 3.18
C LEU A 98 11.95 6.68 1.90
N MET A 99 11.15 7.53 1.28
CA MET A 99 11.57 8.34 0.14
C MET A 99 12.60 9.40 0.52
N GLU A 100 12.42 10.07 1.66
CA GLU A 100 13.40 11.05 2.17
C GLU A 100 14.77 10.40 2.43
N ASN A 101 14.80 9.18 2.98
CA ASN A 101 16.04 8.42 3.19
C ASN A 101 16.67 7.89 1.89
N ALA A 102 15.89 7.75 0.82
CA ALA A 102 16.37 7.27 -0.49
C ALA A 102 17.09 8.38 -1.29
N ILE A 103 16.64 9.64 -1.18
CA ILE A 103 17.22 10.78 -1.91
C ILE A 103 18.70 11.09 -1.53
N PRO A 104 19.16 10.97 -0.26
CA PRO A 104 20.53 11.35 0.11
C PRO A 104 21.61 10.38 -0.40
N SER A 105 21.31 9.13 -0.75
CA SER A 105 22.32 8.20 -1.30
C SER A 105 22.69 8.50 -2.75
N ASP A 106 21.74 8.98 -3.54
CA ASP A 106 21.87 9.07 -5.00
C ASP A 106 22.53 10.40 -5.43
N ALA A 107 22.49 11.42 -4.57
CA ALA A 107 23.13 12.71 -4.80
C ALA A 107 24.67 12.62 -4.77
N ASP A 108 25.23 11.66 -4.05
CA ASP A 108 26.68 11.45 -3.94
C ASP A 108 27.24 10.56 -5.07
N GLU A 109 26.40 9.73 -5.72
CA GLU A 109 26.84 8.80 -6.78
C GLU A 109 26.89 9.46 -8.17
N CYS A 110 26.15 10.55 -8.41
CA CYS A 110 26.21 11.32 -9.67
C CYS A 110 27.43 12.25 -9.78
N ALA A 111 28.36 12.23 -8.82
CA ALA A 111 29.61 12.98 -8.85
C ALA A 111 30.84 12.15 -9.31
N SER A 112 30.65 10.92 -9.81
CA SER A 112 31.73 10.06 -10.33
C SER A 112 31.65 9.80 -11.83
#